data_AF-A0A2S7TYF6-F1
#
_entry.id   AF-A0A2S7TYF6-F1
#
_cell.length_a   1.000
_cell.length_b   1.000
_cell.length_c   1.000
_cell.angle_alpha   90.00
_cell.angle_beta   90.00
_cell.angle_gamma   90.00
#
_symmetry.space_group_name_H-M   'P 1'
#
loop_
_entity.id
_entity.type
_entity.pdbx_description
1 polymer ?
#
loop_
_entity_poly.entity_id
_entity_poly.type
_entity_poly.pdbx_seq_one_letter_code
_entity_poly.pdbx_strand_id
1 'polypeptide(L)' 'MLPSRISFNEHIQPILSASCYHCHGPDSGTRYPEDEPLRLDQEEGVFSARESGKPVIIKGDPDN' A
#
# COMPACT_ATOMS: atom_id res chain seq x y z
N MET A 1 -11.29 -20.77 9.90
CA MET A 1 -10.00 -20.78 10.63
C MET A 1 -9.13 -19.69 10.02
N LEU A 2 -8.47 -18.88 10.84
CA LEU A 2 -7.49 -17.90 10.36
C LEU A 2 -6.16 -18.62 10.09
N PRO A 3 -5.38 -18.19 9.08
CA PRO A 3 -4.10 -18.81 8.74
C PRO A 3 -3.09 -18.63 9.88
N SER A 4 -2.22 -19.62 10.08
CA SER A 4 -1.17 -19.58 11.11
C SER A 4 -0.02 -18.63 10.77
N ARG A 5 0.10 -18.24 9.50
CA ARG A 5 1.00 -17.20 9.00
C ARG A 5 0.29 -16.37 7.95
N ILE A 6 0.48 -15.06 8.00
CA ILE A 6 -0.03 -14.14 7.00
C ILE A 6 1.00 -14.03 5.87
N SER A 7 0.57 -14.32 4.65
CA SER A 7 1.30 -14.09 3.41
C SER A 7 0.74 -12.84 2.71
N PHE A 8 1.60 -11.90 2.33
CA PHE A 8 1.16 -10.66 1.68
C PHE A 8 0.41 -10.93 0.37
N ASN A 9 0.98 -11.73 -0.52
CA ASN A 9 0.39 -11.98 -1.85
C ASN A 9 -0.94 -12.73 -1.77
N GLU A 10 -1.11 -13.62 -0.79
CA GLU A 10 -2.32 -14.45 -0.68
C GLU A 10 -3.43 -13.76 0.13
N HIS A 11 -3.08 -12.97 1.14
CA HIS A 11 -4.04 -12.47 2.12
C HIS A 11 -4.23 -10.95 2.08
N ILE A 12 -3.20 -10.17 1.71
CA ILE A 12 -3.21 -8.71 1.79
C ILE A 12 -3.37 -8.08 0.41
N GLN A 13 -2.59 -8.51 -0.57
CA GLN A 13 -2.63 -7.99 -1.94
C GLN A 13 -4.03 -8.06 -2.56
N PRO A 14 -4.83 -9.13 -2.40
CA PRO A 14 -6.19 -9.16 -2.96
C PRO A 14 -7.10 -8.08 -2.35
N ILE A 15 -6.93 -7.76 -1.07
CA ILE A 15 -7.70 -6.71 -0.38
C ILE A 15 -7.35 -5.34 -0.95
N LEU A 16 -6.04 -5.05 -1.08
CA LEU A 16 -5.56 -3.80 -1.66
C LEU A 16 -5.92 -3.67 -3.14
N SER A 17 -5.89 -4.77 -3.89
CA SER A 17 -6.29 -4.80 -5.29
C SER A 17 -7.77 -4.48 -5.47
N ALA A 18 -8.63 -5.01 -4.60
CA ALA A 18 -10.07 -4.80 -4.69
C ALA A 18 -10.49 -3.38 -4.26
N SER A 19 -9.75 -2.76 -3.33
CA SER A 19 -10.22 -1.55 -2.64
C SER A 19 -9.38 -0.30 -2.92
N CYS A 20 -8.12 -0.45 -3.34
CA CYS A 20 -7.14 0.65 -3.33
C CYS A 20 -6.42 0.84 -4.66
N TYR A 21 -6.07 -0.24 -5.37
CA TYR A 21 -5.23 -0.16 -6.57
C TYR A 21 -5.86 0.58 -7.74
N HIS A 22 -7.18 0.78 -7.74
CA HIS A 22 -7.83 1.60 -8.74
C HIS A 22 -7.25 3.02 -8.80
N CYS A 23 -6.91 3.61 -7.64
CA CYS A 23 -6.32 4.96 -7.57
C CYS A 23 -4.86 4.96 -7.09
N HIS A 24 -4.40 3.88 -6.46
CA HIS A 24 -3.07 3.82 -5.82
C HIS A 24 -2.24 2.60 -6.28
N GLY A 25 -2.51 2.14 -7.50
CA GLY A 25 -1.95 0.92 -8.04
C GLY A 25 -1.08 1.11 -9.29
N PRO A 26 -0.93 0.06 -10.11
CA PRO A 26 0.04 0.03 -11.20
C PRO A 26 -0.37 0.87 -12.41
N ASP A 27 -1.63 1.25 -12.56
CA ASP A 27 -2.08 2.06 -13.70
C ASP A 27 -1.73 3.54 -13.48
N SER A 28 -0.85 4.09 -14.34
CA SER A 28 -0.46 5.50 -14.23
C SER A 28 -1.56 6.48 -14.61
N GLY A 29 -2.56 6.08 -15.38
CA GLY A 29 -3.64 6.98 -15.82
C GLY A 29 -4.66 7.31 -14.73
N THR A 30 -4.66 6.56 -13.63
CA THR A 30 -5.63 6.65 -12.54
C THR A 30 -4.99 6.95 -11.19
N ARG A 31 -3.65 7.06 -11.15
CA ARG A 31 -2.87 7.29 -9.93
C ARG A 31 -3.19 8.61 -9.26
N TYR A 32 -3.37 8.57 -7.95
CA TYR A 32 -3.63 9.74 -7.11
C TYR A 32 -2.67 9.80 -5.90
N PRO A 33 -2.31 11.01 -5.42
CA PRO A 33 -2.43 12.29 -6.13
C PRO A 33 -1.55 12.31 -7.39
N GLU A 34 -1.88 13.17 -8.36
CA GLU A 34 -1.19 13.20 -9.67
C GLU A 34 0.29 13.62 -9.53
N ASP A 35 0.57 14.58 -8.63
CA ASP A 35 1.91 15.15 -8.44
C ASP A 35 2.85 14.24 -7.62
N GLU A 36 2.30 13.44 -6.70
CA GLU A 36 3.06 12.50 -5.86
C GLU A 36 2.27 11.19 -5.67
N PRO A 37 2.19 10.33 -6.70
CA PRO A 37 1.35 9.13 -6.65
C PRO A 37 1.65 8.22 -5.46
N LEU A 38 0.62 7.88 -4.69
CA LEU A 38 0.74 6.82 -3.70
C LEU A 38 0.68 5.46 -4.40
N ARG A 39 1.70 4.63 -4.14
CA ARG A 39 1.87 3.31 -4.76
C ARG A 39 1.78 2.23 -3.69
N LEU A 40 0.57 1.74 -3.44
CA LEU A 40 0.32 0.65 -2.50
C LEU A 40 0.65 -0.73 -3.09
N ASP A 41 0.82 -0.80 -4.41
CA ASP A 41 1.22 -2.00 -5.13
C ASP A 41 2.72 -2.29 -5.09
N GLN A 42 3.52 -1.36 -4.54
CA GLN A 42 4.98 -1.48 -4.45
C GLN A 42 5.45 -1.27 -3.01
N GLU A 43 6.37 -2.12 -2.55
CA GLU A 43 6.91 -2.03 -1.18
C GLU A 43 7.52 -0.65 -0.88
N GLU A 44 8.28 -0.10 -1.83
CA GLU A 44 8.93 1.20 -1.69
C GLU A 44 7.91 2.35 -1.56
N GLY A 45 6.80 2.29 -2.30
CA GLY A 45 5.75 3.32 -2.22
C GLY A 45 4.98 3.33 -0.89
N VAL A 46 5.08 2.24 -0.12
CA VAL A 46 4.45 2.09 1.20
C VAL A 46 5.39 2.52 2.33
N PHE A 47 6.67 2.14 2.25
CA PHE A 47 7.62 2.30 3.36
C PHE A 47 8.61 3.46 3.22
N SER A 48 8.66 4.14 2.08
CA SER A 48 9.45 5.36 1.93
C SER A 48 8.78 6.55 2.63
N ALA A 49 9.59 7.44 3.17
CA ALA A 49 9.11 8.69 3.75
C ALA A 49 8.44 9.56 2.67
N ARG A 50 7.29 10.15 3.02
CA ARG A 50 6.61 11.15 2.20
C ARG A 50 6.95 12.56 2.69
N GLU A 51 6.31 13.59 2.13
CA GLU A 51 6.52 14.99 2.54
C GLU A 51 6.42 15.24 4.04
N SER A 52 5.60 14.46 4.76
CA SER A 52 5.46 14.53 6.23
C SER A 52 6.66 14.00 7.01
N GLY A 53 7.65 13.42 6.33
CA GLY A 53 8.80 12.73 6.91
C GLY A 53 8.49 11.32 7.42
N LYS A 54 7.26 10.83 7.24
CA LYS A 54 6.82 9.48 7.66
C LYS A 54 6.35 8.64 6.47
N PRO A 55 6.50 7.29 6.54
CA PRO A 55 5.89 6.40 5.57
C PRO A 55 4.38 6.30 5.75
N VAL A 56 3.71 5.63 4.81
CA VAL A 56 2.25 5.39 4.90
C VAL A 56 1.93 4.26 5.86
N ILE A 57 2.82 3.27 5.99
CA ILE A 57 2.68 2.17 6.95
C ILE A 57 3.97 2.07 7.75
N ILE A 58 3.85 2.02 9.08
CA ILE A 58 4.97 1.76 9.98
C ILE A 58 5.06 0.25 10.26
N LYS A 59 6.22 -0.34 9.95
CA LYS A 59 6.45 -1.78 10.17
C LYS A 59 6.37 -2.10 11.67
N GLY A 60 5.41 -2.95 12.04
CA GLY A 60 5.23 -3.42 13.42
C GLY A 60 4.38 -2.52 14.32
N ASP A 61 3.87 -1.40 13.80
CA ASP A 61 3.02 -0.46 14.54
C ASP A 61 1.75 -0.18 13.73
N PRO A 62 0.68 -0.98 13.90
CA PRO A 62 -0.55 -0.82 13.13
C PRO A 62 -1.38 0.39 13.52
N ASP A 63 -1.08 1.03 14.66
CA ASP A 63 -1.84 2.17 15.18
C ASP A 63 -1.28 3.52 14.71
N ASN A 64 -0.13 3.54 14.00
CA ASN A 64 0.60 4.76 13.62
C ASN A 64 1.13 4.77 12.17
#